data_AF-A0A923NUC2-F1
#
_entry.id   AF-A0A923NUC2-F1
#
_cell.length_a   1.000
_cell.length_b   1.000
_cell.length_c   1.000
_cell.angle_alpha   90.00
_cell.angle_beta   90.00
_cell.angle_gamma   90.00
#
_symmetry.space_group_name_H-M   'P 1'
#
loop_
_entity.id
_entity.type
_entity.pdbx_description
1 polymer ?
#
loop_
_entity_poly.entity_id
_entity_poly.type
_entity_poly.pdbx_seq_one_letter_code
_entity_poly.pdbx_strand_id
1 'polypeptide(L)'
;MKRNIFFVLLFFVIFLLAVSCSKKDSETIVFDNSEPLALAPDIEWAVVTEPYSAFKATAHWQAEVTGHCRKGDILKINGKSIDSSGEKWFYFNDGWLSESCLSVYSNRLKAKNISEKLLEKE
;
A
#
# COMPACT_ATOMS: atom_id res chain seq x y z
N MET A 1 8.54 65.35 -6.42
CA MET A 1 7.69 64.27 -5.84
C MET A 1 7.79 62.93 -6.58
N LYS A 2 7.87 62.88 -7.93
CA LYS A 2 7.95 61.62 -8.70
C LYS A 2 9.17 60.72 -8.40
N ARG A 3 10.32 61.31 -8.06
CA ARG A 3 11.56 60.57 -7.71
C ARG A 3 11.45 59.78 -6.40
N ASN A 4 10.68 60.29 -5.43
CA ASN A 4 10.47 59.60 -4.16
C ASN A 4 9.49 58.42 -4.31
N ILE A 5 8.51 58.53 -5.21
CA ILE A 5 7.57 57.43 -5.52
C ILE A 5 8.29 56.24 -6.17
N PHE A 6 9.26 56.51 -7.05
CA PHE A 6 10.04 55.47 -7.70
C PHE A 6 10.93 54.68 -6.71
N PHE A 7 11.52 55.36 -5.73
CA PHE A 7 12.30 54.73 -4.67
C PHE A 7 11.45 53.86 -3.74
N VAL A 8 10.23 54.28 -3.44
CA VAL A 8 9.28 53.50 -2.60
C VAL A 8 8.81 52.25 -3.34
N LEU A 9 8.51 52.34 -4.63
CA LEU A 9 8.16 51.18 -5.46
C LEU A 9 9.31 50.18 -5.58
N LEU A 10 10.55 50.65 -5.72
CA LEU A 10 11.73 49.79 -5.78
C LEU A 10 11.91 49.01 -4.46
N PHE A 11 11.78 49.68 -3.32
CA PHE A 11 11.86 49.05 -2.01
C PHE A 11 10.75 48.01 -1.78
N PHE A 12 9.54 48.29 -2.25
CA PHE A 12 8.41 47.37 -2.14
C PHE A 12 8.62 46.09 -2.96
N VAL A 13 9.18 46.21 -4.17
CA VAL A 13 9.51 45.04 -5.01
C VAL A 13 10.60 44.19 -4.37
N ILE A 14 11.65 44.81 -3.80
CA ILE A 14 12.72 44.08 -3.10
C ILE A 14 12.17 43.34 -1.87
N PHE A 15 11.24 43.96 -1.14
CA PHE A 15 10.60 43.33 0.02
C PHE A 15 9.74 42.12 -0.37
N LEU A 16 8.99 42.20 -1.47
CA LEU A 16 8.18 41.07 -1.97
C LEU A 16 9.06 39.88 -2.41
N LEU A 17 10.23 40.14 -2.99
CA LEU A 17 11.18 39.09 -3.37
C LEU A 17 11.81 38.39 -2.14
N ALA A 18 12.01 39.13 -1.04
CA ALA A 18 12.56 38.56 0.19
C ALA A 18 11.56 37.65 0.94
N VAL A 19 10.25 37.97 0.90
CA VAL A 19 9.20 37.17 1.55
C VAL A 19 8.94 35.85 0.80
N SER A 20 9.11 35.81 -0.52
CA SER A 20 8.94 34.58 -1.32
C SER A 20 10.04 33.53 -1.08
N CYS A 21 11.17 33.94 -0.50
CA CYS A 21 12.33 33.07 -0.26
C CYS A 21 12.38 32.53 1.18
N SER A 22 11.25 32.46 1.87
CA SER A 22 11.14 31.63 3.07
C SER A 22 11.17 30.16 2.63
N LYS A 23 12.35 29.52 2.74
CA LYS A 23 12.48 28.08 2.57
C LYS A 23 11.46 27.42 3.50
N LYS A 24 10.55 26.62 2.95
CA LYS A 24 9.82 25.64 3.78
C LYS A 24 10.89 24.85 4.52
N ASP A 25 10.86 24.89 5.85
CA ASP A 25 11.66 23.99 6.67
C ASP A 25 11.53 22.60 6.08
N SER A 26 12.68 21.95 5.84
CA SER A 26 12.74 20.64 5.20
C SER A 26 11.70 19.73 5.83
N GLU A 27 10.62 19.42 5.10
CA GLU A 27 9.61 18.47 5.56
C GLU A 27 10.34 17.16 5.84
N THR A 28 10.60 16.88 7.11
CA THR A 28 11.25 15.65 7.54
C THR A 28 10.36 14.51 7.10
N ILE A 29 10.87 13.65 6.22
CA ILE A 29 10.15 12.45 5.79
C ILE A 29 10.05 11.54 7.01
N VAL A 30 8.90 11.59 7.68
CA VAL A 30 8.60 10.70 8.80
C VAL A 30 8.11 9.39 8.20
N PHE A 31 8.96 8.37 8.25
CA PHE A 31 8.56 7.02 7.89
C PHE A 31 7.72 6.42 9.01
N ASP A 32 6.62 5.78 8.61
CA ASP A 32 5.83 4.97 9.53
C ASP A 32 6.61 3.70 9.89
N ASN A 33 6.95 3.55 11.16
CA ASN A 33 7.72 2.43 11.68
C ASN A 33 6.84 1.28 12.22
N SER A 34 5.51 1.40 12.18
CA SER A 34 4.63 0.33 12.69
C SER A 34 4.78 -0.95 11.86
N GLU A 35 5.08 -0.83 10.58
CA GLU A 35 5.25 -1.95 9.66
C GLU A 35 6.48 -1.75 8.77
N PRO A 36 7.68 -2.06 9.27
CA PRO A 36 8.94 -1.79 8.56
C PRO A 36 9.07 -2.57 7.24
N LEU A 37 8.30 -3.66 7.10
CA LEU A 37 8.29 -4.53 5.94
C LEU A 37 7.26 -4.12 4.87
N ALA A 38 6.52 -3.02 5.08
CA ALA A 38 5.45 -2.58 4.17
C ALA A 38 5.95 -2.22 2.76
N LEU A 39 7.23 -1.86 2.62
CA LEU A 39 7.87 -1.44 1.36
C LEU A 39 9.05 -2.33 0.94
N ALA A 40 9.28 -3.44 1.64
CA ALA A 40 10.38 -4.35 1.33
C ALA A 40 10.16 -5.01 -0.04
N PRO A 41 11.14 -4.96 -0.97
CA PRO A 41 10.96 -5.41 -2.35
C PRO A 41 10.89 -6.94 -2.51
N ASP A 42 11.36 -7.67 -1.50
CA ASP A 42 11.37 -9.12 -1.41
C ASP A 42 10.11 -9.69 -0.74
N ILE A 43 9.20 -8.84 -0.27
CA ILE A 43 7.97 -9.24 0.42
C ILE A 43 6.75 -8.87 -0.42
N GLU A 44 5.98 -9.88 -0.78
CA GLU A 44 4.71 -9.72 -1.47
C GLU A 44 3.53 -9.84 -0.51
N TRP A 45 2.45 -9.18 -0.90
CA TRP A 45 1.22 -9.07 -0.13
C TRP A 45 0.04 -9.47 -1.02
N ALA A 46 -0.94 -10.16 -0.47
CA ALA A 46 -2.17 -10.52 -1.13
C ALA A 46 -3.34 -9.76 -0.52
N VAL A 47 -4.31 -9.39 -1.36
CA VAL A 47 -5.63 -8.91 -0.92
C VAL A 47 -6.65 -9.96 -1.29
N VAL A 48 -7.47 -10.40 -0.32
CA VAL A 48 -8.56 -11.33 -0.57
C VAL A 48 -9.67 -10.61 -1.35
N THR A 49 -10.05 -11.16 -2.49
CA THR A 49 -11.05 -10.55 -3.39
C THR A 49 -12.44 -11.18 -3.21
N GLU A 50 -12.49 -12.43 -2.79
CA GLU A 50 -13.73 -13.17 -2.58
C GLU A 50 -14.39 -12.82 -1.23
N PRO A 51 -15.73 -12.71 -1.16
CA PRO A 51 -16.45 -12.35 0.08
C PRO A 51 -16.07 -13.20 1.29
N TYR A 52 -15.93 -14.51 1.07
CA TYR A 52 -15.56 -15.47 2.10
C TYR A 52 -14.69 -16.56 1.50
N SER A 53 -13.47 -16.70 2.02
CA SER A 53 -12.50 -17.69 1.57
C SER A 53 -12.01 -18.52 2.75
N ALA A 54 -11.68 -19.78 2.47
CA ALA A 54 -11.22 -20.73 3.48
C ALA A 54 -9.76 -21.09 3.21
N PHE A 55 -8.92 -20.93 4.23
CA PHE A 55 -7.54 -21.41 4.18
C PHE A 55 -7.51 -22.93 4.16
N LYS A 56 -6.56 -23.47 3.42
CA LYS A 56 -6.37 -24.90 3.19
C LYS A 56 -5.10 -25.39 3.87
N ALA A 57 -5.13 -26.59 4.44
CA ALA A 57 -3.95 -27.20 5.06
C ALA A 57 -2.80 -27.43 4.05
N THR A 58 -3.16 -27.69 2.80
CA THR A 58 -2.27 -28.01 1.68
C THR A 58 -2.73 -27.27 0.42
N ALA A 59 -1.85 -27.09 -0.55
CA ALA A 59 -2.10 -26.37 -1.80
C ALA A 59 -3.00 -27.17 -2.78
N HIS A 60 -4.21 -27.53 -2.35
CA HIS A 60 -5.23 -28.15 -3.19
C HIS A 60 -6.65 -27.89 -2.64
N TRP A 61 -7.66 -27.91 -3.52
CA TRP A 61 -9.04 -27.56 -3.17
C TRP A 61 -9.70 -28.49 -2.14
N GLN A 62 -9.42 -29.79 -2.23
CA GLN A 62 -9.98 -30.81 -1.34
C GLN A 62 -9.29 -30.87 0.03
N ALA A 63 -8.34 -29.98 0.32
CA ALA A 63 -7.63 -29.98 1.59
C ALA A 63 -8.56 -29.58 2.73
N GLU A 64 -8.20 -30.02 3.93
CA GLU A 64 -8.85 -29.61 5.17
C GLU A 64 -8.79 -28.08 5.32
N VAL A 65 -9.87 -27.52 5.87
CA VAL A 65 -9.95 -26.09 6.16
C VAL A 65 -9.26 -25.79 7.48
N THR A 66 -8.27 -24.91 7.45
CA THR A 66 -7.49 -24.49 8.64
C THR A 66 -7.96 -23.17 9.23
N GLY A 67 -8.69 -22.37 8.45
CA GLY A 67 -9.17 -21.05 8.86
C GLY A 67 -9.98 -20.36 7.78
N HIS A 68 -10.33 -19.11 8.01
CA HIS A 68 -11.12 -18.31 7.07
C HIS A 68 -10.60 -16.89 6.97
N CYS A 69 -10.82 -16.28 5.81
CA CYS A 69 -10.58 -14.87 5.54
C CYS A 69 -11.74 -14.29 4.74
N ARG A 70 -11.78 -12.96 4.67
CA ARG A 70 -12.86 -12.19 4.06
C ARG A 70 -12.31 -11.22 3.05
N LYS A 71 -13.18 -10.78 2.15
CA LYS A 71 -12.85 -9.75 1.18
C LYS A 71 -12.24 -8.52 1.87
N GLY A 72 -11.17 -8.02 1.30
CA GLY A 72 -10.41 -6.88 1.82
C GLY A 72 -9.31 -7.28 2.81
N ASP A 73 -9.24 -8.52 3.30
CA ASP A 73 -8.13 -8.94 4.15
C ASP A 73 -6.79 -8.82 3.42
N ILE A 74 -5.81 -8.20 4.09
CA ILE A 74 -4.45 -7.98 3.56
C ILE A 74 -3.52 -8.98 4.24
N LEU A 75 -2.95 -9.88 3.46
CA LEU A 75 -2.18 -11.03 3.94
C LEU A 75 -0.74 -10.98 3.40
N LYS A 76 0.24 -11.25 4.25
CA LYS A 76 1.64 -11.36 3.83
C LYS A 76 1.91 -12.76 3.26
N ILE A 77 2.44 -12.83 2.05
CA ILE A 77 2.76 -14.11 1.42
C ILE A 77 4.05 -14.67 2.04
N ASN A 78 3.97 -15.89 2.57
CA ASN A 78 5.11 -16.60 3.16
C ASN A 78 5.68 -17.67 2.23
N GLY A 79 4.91 -18.12 1.23
CA GLY A 79 5.34 -19.17 0.31
C GLY A 79 4.45 -19.27 -0.92
N LYS A 80 4.92 -20.00 -1.93
CA LYS A 80 4.22 -20.24 -3.19
C LYS A 80 4.33 -21.71 -3.58
N SER A 81 3.29 -22.25 -4.17
CA SER A 81 3.26 -23.57 -4.77
C SER A 81 2.45 -23.53 -6.05
N ILE A 82 2.65 -24.54 -6.90
CA ILE A 82 1.81 -24.80 -8.06
C ILE A 82 1.24 -26.19 -7.84
N ASP A 83 -0.07 -26.34 -7.98
CA ASP A 83 -0.71 -27.64 -7.83
C ASP A 83 -0.53 -28.51 -9.10
N SER A 84 -1.08 -29.72 -9.08
CA SER A 84 -1.05 -30.60 -10.26
C SER A 84 -1.88 -30.08 -11.45
N SER A 85 -2.79 -29.14 -11.22
CA SER A 85 -3.61 -28.52 -12.28
C SER A 85 -2.94 -27.31 -12.94
N GLY A 86 -1.83 -26.83 -12.37
CA GLY A 86 -1.10 -25.65 -12.83
C GLY A 86 -1.56 -24.35 -12.17
N GLU A 87 -2.47 -24.42 -11.21
CA GLU A 87 -2.95 -23.28 -10.43
C GLU A 87 -1.91 -22.87 -9.39
N LYS A 88 -1.70 -21.55 -9.23
CA LYS A 88 -0.80 -21.05 -8.19
C LYS A 88 -1.53 -20.98 -6.85
N TRP A 89 -0.79 -21.35 -5.81
CA TRP A 89 -1.23 -21.32 -4.43
C TRP A 89 -0.24 -20.52 -3.60
N PHE A 90 -0.77 -19.77 -2.65
CA PHE A 90 0.00 -18.89 -1.77
C PHE A 90 -0.18 -19.33 -0.33
N TYR A 91 0.93 -19.43 0.40
CA TYR A 91 0.96 -19.81 1.80
C TYR A 91 0.97 -18.57 2.70
N PHE A 92 0.11 -18.60 3.72
CA PHE A 92 -0.06 -17.57 4.74
C PHE A 92 0.07 -18.20 6.13
N ASN A 93 0.00 -17.39 7.18
CA ASN A 93 0.07 -17.89 8.55
C ASN A 93 -1.05 -18.91 8.87
N ASP A 94 -2.23 -18.70 8.29
CA ASP A 94 -3.42 -19.51 8.55
C ASP A 94 -3.62 -20.66 7.55
N GLY A 95 -2.76 -20.78 6.54
CA GLY A 95 -2.78 -21.86 5.54
C GLY A 95 -2.65 -21.38 4.09
N TRP A 96 -3.07 -22.21 3.16
CA TRP A 96 -2.97 -21.98 1.71
C TRP A 96 -4.25 -21.38 1.13
N LEU A 97 -4.10 -20.45 0.18
CA LEU A 97 -5.18 -19.98 -0.69
C LEU A 97 -4.77 -20.06 -2.15
N SER A 98 -5.75 -20.32 -3.02
CA SER A 98 -5.57 -20.30 -4.47
C SER A 98 -5.45 -18.84 -4.97
N GLU A 99 -4.71 -18.65 -6.07
CA GLU A 99 -4.63 -17.41 -6.85
C GLU A 99 -6.01 -16.86 -7.23
N SER A 100 -7.01 -17.72 -7.41
CA SER A 100 -8.37 -17.31 -7.78
C SER A 100 -9.08 -16.49 -6.70
N CYS A 101 -8.70 -16.63 -5.43
CA CYS A 101 -9.35 -15.96 -4.30
C CYS A 101 -8.70 -14.62 -3.92
N LEU A 102 -7.61 -14.24 -4.59
CA LEU A 102 -6.75 -13.15 -4.16
C LEU A 102 -6.11 -12.36 -5.30
N SER A 103 -5.66 -11.16 -4.99
CA SER A 103 -4.82 -10.34 -5.86
C SER A 103 -3.49 -10.05 -5.19
N VAL A 104 -2.38 -10.32 -5.89
CA VAL A 104 -1.01 -10.17 -5.36
C VAL A 104 -0.42 -8.81 -5.71
N TYR A 105 0.29 -8.21 -4.75
CA TYR A 105 0.93 -6.91 -4.85
C TYR A 105 2.36 -6.96 -4.30
N SER A 106 3.22 -6.14 -4.91
CA SER A 106 4.66 -6.08 -4.57
C SER A 106 4.97 -5.34 -3.26
N ASN A 107 3.97 -4.74 -2.60
CA ASN A 107 4.14 -4.06 -1.32
C ASN A 107 2.78 -3.91 -0.62
N ARG A 108 2.82 -3.67 0.69
CA ARG A 108 1.60 -3.60 1.52
C ARG A 108 0.76 -2.37 1.23
N LEU A 109 1.38 -1.22 0.94
CA LEU A 109 0.63 0.02 0.72
C LEU A 109 -0.27 -0.06 -0.51
N LYS A 110 0.17 -0.73 -1.57
CA LYS A 110 -0.64 -1.05 -2.75
C LYS A 110 -1.80 -1.97 -2.38
N ALA A 111 -1.51 -3.04 -1.65
CA ALA A 111 -2.54 -3.97 -1.16
C ALA A 111 -3.60 -3.23 -0.30
N LYS A 112 -3.16 -2.35 0.61
CA LYS A 112 -4.03 -1.53 1.45
C LYS A 112 -4.95 -0.63 0.64
N ASN A 113 -4.40 0.10 -0.33
CA ASN A 113 -5.19 0.98 -1.19
C ASN A 113 -6.28 0.21 -1.96
N ILE A 114 -5.97 -0.99 -2.43
CA ILE A 114 -6.95 -1.83 -3.13
C ILE A 114 -8.00 -2.39 -2.16
N SER A 115 -7.57 -2.85 -0.98
CA SER A 115 -8.48 -3.30 0.08
C SER A 115 -9.50 -2.22 0.45
N GLU A 116 -9.05 -1.00 0.73
CA GLU A 116 -9.93 0.15 1.03
C GLU A 116 -10.95 0.39 -0.09
N LYS A 117 -10.50 0.42 -1.35
CA LYS A 117 -11.39 0.57 -2.51
C LYS A 117 -12.38 -0.57 -2.71
N LEU A 118 -12.04 -1.78 -2.29
CA LEU A 118 -12.92 -2.95 -2.39
C LEU A 118 -14.04 -2.88 -1.35
N LEU A 119 -13.74 -2.33 -0.17
CA LEU A 119 -14.68 -2.15 0.93
C LEU A 119 -15.57 -0.91 0.75
N GLU A 120 -15.10 0.15 0.10
CA GLU A 120 -15.91 1.35 -0.23
C GLU A 120 -17.01 1.09 -1.27
N LYS A 121 -16.88 0.03 -2.06
CA LYS A 121 -17.81 -0.30 -3.16
C LYS A 121 -18.96 -1.22 -2.74
N GLU A 122 -19.03 -1.59 -1.46
CA GLU A 122 -20.11 -2.42 -0.87
C GLU A 122 -21.19 -1.53 -0.24
#